data_AF-A0AA40JQ21-F1
#
_entry.id   AF-A0AA40JQ21-F1
#
_cell.length_a   1.000
_cell.length_b   1.000
_cell.length_c   1.000
_cell.angle_alpha   90.00
_cell.angle_beta   90.00
_cell.angle_gamma   90.00
#
_symmetry.space_group_name_H-M   'P 1'
#
loop_
_entity.id
_entity.type
_entity.pdbx_description
1 polymer ?
#
loop_
_entity_poly.entity_id
_entity_poly.type
_entity_poly.pdbx_seq_one_letter_code
_entity_poly.pdbx_strand_id
1 'polypeptide(L)'
;YIHVARDGRDVALSLHHHHLHANDTWYAMLNDTPGRVGPPVPHANPDAAGYFREWLDGDGAPFWPFWENVRSWWAVRDLPNVHLVHFEALKRDMAGEIRRIADFLEVDVDARAWPRILRHCGFDWMKANAPQVA
;
A
#
# COMPACT_ATOMS: atom_id res chain seq x y z
N TYR A 1 -0.76 -10.10 11.68
CA TYR A 1 -0.30 -9.29 10.54
C TYR A 1 -1.34 -9.34 9.45
N ILE A 2 -1.73 -8.18 8.91
CA ILE A 2 -2.53 -8.09 7.69
C ILE A 2 -1.60 -7.52 6.63
N HIS A 3 -1.39 -8.25 5.53
CA HIS A 3 -0.56 -7.81 4.42
C HIS A 3 -1.45 -7.62 3.19
N VAL A 4 -1.43 -6.42 2.60
CA VAL A 4 -2.20 -6.09 1.41
C VAL A 4 -1.30 -6.19 0.19
N ALA A 5 -1.65 -7.07 -0.75
CA ALA A 5 -0.99 -7.20 -2.03
C ALA A 5 -1.85 -6.60 -3.15
N ARG A 6 -1.21 -6.11 -4.21
CA ARG A 6 -1.86 -5.55 -5.39
C ARG A 6 -1.07 -5.94 -6.64
N ASP A 7 -1.73 -5.94 -7.79
CA ASP A 7 -1.07 -6.12 -9.09
C ASP A 7 0.12 -5.16 -9.23
N GLY A 8 1.30 -5.69 -9.58
CA GLY A 8 2.54 -4.92 -9.62
C GLY A 8 2.49 -3.74 -10.60
N ARG A 9 1.74 -3.85 -11.70
CA ARG A 9 1.59 -2.76 -12.69
C ARG A 9 0.86 -1.57 -12.09
N ASP A 10 -0.21 -1.87 -11.39
CA ASP A 10 -1.02 -0.89 -10.66
C ASP A 10 -0.23 -0.25 -9.50
N VAL A 11 0.59 -1.04 -8.80
CA VAL A 11 1.49 -0.54 -7.75
C VAL A 11 2.48 0.45 -8.33
N ALA A 12 3.16 0.08 -9.42
CA ALA A 12 4.16 0.93 -10.06
C ALA A 12 3.59 2.28 -10.53
N LEU A 13 2.41 2.28 -11.15
CA LEU A 13 1.75 3.51 -11.59
C LEU A 13 1.26 4.37 -10.42
N SER A 14 0.69 3.74 -9.39
CA SER A 14 0.28 4.46 -8.17
C SER A 14 1.48 5.08 -7.46
N LEU A 15 2.60 4.36 -7.41
CA LEU A 15 3.86 4.80 -6.82
C LEU A 15 4.50 5.92 -7.64
N HIS A 16 4.44 5.85 -8.98
CA HIS A 16 4.88 6.93 -9.86
C HIS A 16 4.15 8.24 -9.55
N HIS A 17 2.82 8.22 -9.47
CA HIS A 17 2.03 9.39 -9.09
C HIS A 17 2.41 9.92 -7.70
N HIS A 18 2.61 9.05 -6.72
CA HIS A 18 3.02 9.47 -5.37
C HIS A 18 4.42 10.12 -5.39
N HIS A 19 5.37 9.48 -6.06
CA HIS A 19 6.76 9.91 -6.11
C HIS A 19 6.94 11.21 -6.91
N LEU A 20 6.19 11.39 -8.00
CA LEU A 20 6.19 12.60 -8.81
C LEU A 20 5.66 13.83 -8.05
N HIS A 21 4.77 13.63 -7.08
CA HIS A 21 4.19 14.69 -6.26
C HIS A 21 4.79 14.77 -4.85
N ALA A 22 5.85 14.01 -4.57
CA ALA A 22 6.58 14.11 -3.31
C ALA A 22 7.21 15.51 -3.17
N ASN A 23 7.07 16.10 -1.99
CA ASN A 23 7.61 17.43 -1.68
C ASN A 23 9.00 17.34 -1.03
N ASP A 24 9.66 18.49 -0.91
CA ASP A 24 11.02 18.57 -0.34
C ASP A 24 11.11 18.02 1.09
N THR A 25 10.07 18.21 1.89
CA THR A 25 9.99 17.66 3.26
C THR A 25 10.05 16.13 3.24
N TRP A 26 9.34 15.48 2.33
CA TRP A 26 9.35 14.03 2.19
C TRP A 26 10.74 13.52 1.74
N TYR A 27 11.39 14.21 0.79
CA TYR A 27 12.75 13.85 0.38
C TYR A 27 13.75 14.04 1.52
N ALA A 28 13.70 15.14 2.26
CA ALA A 28 14.56 15.38 3.42
C ALA A 28 14.35 14.29 4.49
N MET A 29 13.10 13.93 4.80
CA MET A 29 12.80 12.85 5.74
C MET A 29 13.47 11.54 5.35
N LEU A 30 13.42 11.14 4.07
CA LEU A 30 14.03 9.89 3.63
C LEU A 30 15.55 9.97 3.49
N ASN A 31 16.05 11.02 2.84
CA ASN A 31 17.45 11.11 2.42
C ASN A 31 18.39 11.55 3.56
N ASP A 32 17.89 12.35 4.50
CA ASP A 32 18.67 12.90 5.61
C ASP A 32 18.48 12.11 6.92
N THR A 33 17.76 10.97 6.88
CA THR A 33 17.62 10.07 8.02
C THR A 33 19.01 9.66 8.55
N PRO A 34 19.34 9.93 9.83
CA PRO A 34 20.61 9.52 10.41
C PRO A 34 20.80 8.00 10.33
N GLY A 35 21.94 7.56 9.82
CA GLY A 35 22.23 6.13 9.66
C GLY A 35 21.57 5.47 8.45
N ARG A 36 21.10 6.24 7.46
CA ARG A 36 20.54 5.71 6.21
C ARG A 36 21.48 4.71 5.54
N VAL A 37 20.91 3.56 5.14
CA VAL A 37 21.58 2.52 4.38
C VAL A 37 21.09 2.56 2.93
N GLY A 38 22.00 2.44 1.97
CA GLY A 38 21.71 2.49 0.53
C GLY A 38 21.97 3.87 -0.11
N PRO A 39 21.62 4.07 -1.39
CA PRO A 39 21.66 5.38 -2.06
C PRO A 39 20.48 6.26 -1.64
N PRO A 40 20.57 7.60 -1.80
CA PRO A 40 19.41 8.47 -1.61
C PRO A 40 18.33 8.15 -2.64
N VAL A 41 17.08 8.38 -2.27
CA VAL A 41 15.94 8.28 -3.19
C VAL A 41 16.06 9.42 -4.21
N PRO A 42 16.23 9.13 -5.51
CA PRO A 42 16.25 10.14 -6.56
C PRO A 42 14.85 10.69 -6.80
N HIS A 43 14.72 11.82 -7.50
CA HIS A 43 13.42 12.26 -7.99
C HIS A 43 12.83 11.27 -8.99
N ALA A 44 11.50 11.18 -9.02
CA ALA A 44 10.78 10.35 -9.97
C ALA A 44 11.12 10.71 -11.43
N ASN A 45 11.35 9.70 -12.27
CA ASN A 45 11.32 9.88 -13.72
C ASN A 45 9.92 10.39 -14.12
N PRO A 46 9.78 11.56 -14.77
CA PRO A 46 8.46 12.08 -15.14
C PRO A 46 7.78 11.27 -16.25
N ASP A 47 8.53 10.50 -17.05
CA ASP A 47 7.95 9.55 -18.01
C ASP A 47 7.49 8.28 -17.28
N ALA A 48 6.17 8.06 -17.22
CA ALA A 48 5.58 6.89 -16.56
C ALA A 48 6.08 5.56 -17.15
N ALA A 49 6.35 5.50 -18.46
CA ALA A 49 6.84 4.27 -19.09
C ALA A 49 8.30 4.00 -18.72
N GLY A 50 9.13 5.04 -18.68
CA GLY A 50 10.50 4.99 -18.17
C GLY A 50 10.54 4.56 -16.72
N TYR A 51 9.75 5.23 -15.87
CA TYR A 51 9.60 4.89 -14.46
C TYR A 51 9.18 3.43 -14.25
N PHE A 52 8.20 2.95 -15.02
CA PHE A 52 7.75 1.55 -14.93
C PHE A 52 8.86 0.56 -15.29
N ARG A 53 9.65 0.83 -16.34
CA ARG A 53 10.79 -0.03 -16.73
C ARG A 53 11.87 -0.04 -15.65
N GLU A 54 12.24 1.13 -15.13
CA GLU A 54 13.22 1.25 -14.04
C GLU A 54 12.76 0.51 -12.78
N TRP A 55 11.49 0.68 -12.39
CA TRP A 55 10.87 -0.03 -11.28
C TRP A 55 10.87 -1.55 -11.52
N LEU A 56 10.53 -2.01 -12.72
CA LEU A 56 10.48 -3.44 -13.05
C LEU A 56 11.89 -4.07 -13.02
N ASP A 57 12.86 -3.44 -13.69
CA ASP A 57 14.24 -3.93 -13.80
C ASP A 57 14.96 -3.89 -12.44
N GLY A 58 14.60 -2.92 -11.59
CA GLY A 58 15.15 -2.73 -10.26
C GLY A 58 14.44 -3.47 -9.13
N ASP A 59 13.52 -4.40 -9.45
CA ASP A 59 12.69 -5.09 -8.45
C ASP A 59 11.99 -4.11 -7.48
N GLY A 60 11.41 -3.01 -7.95
CA GLY A 60 10.74 -2.03 -7.10
C GLY A 60 11.65 -0.95 -6.49
N ALA A 61 12.92 -0.90 -6.89
CA ALA A 61 13.79 0.24 -6.63
C ALA A 61 13.13 1.58 -7.05
N PRO A 62 13.42 2.68 -6.34
CA PRO A 62 14.36 2.82 -5.22
C PRO A 62 13.77 2.47 -3.84
N PHE A 63 12.55 1.92 -3.76
CA PHE A 63 11.82 1.84 -2.49
C PHE A 63 12.02 0.52 -1.74
N TRP A 64 11.47 -0.58 -2.25
CA TRP A 64 11.62 -1.89 -1.64
C TRP A 64 11.65 -2.97 -2.73
N PRO A 65 12.32 -4.11 -2.48
CA PRO A 65 12.34 -5.23 -3.40
C PRO A 65 10.91 -5.81 -3.54
N PHE A 66 10.17 -5.46 -4.58
CA PHE A 66 8.74 -5.75 -4.73
C PHE A 66 8.46 -7.26 -4.79
N TRP A 67 9.17 -7.97 -5.65
CA TRP A 67 9.01 -9.42 -5.83
C TRP A 67 9.43 -10.16 -4.57
N GLU A 68 10.53 -9.79 -3.92
CA GLU A 68 10.94 -10.41 -2.66
C GLU A 68 9.94 -10.14 -1.54
N ASN A 69 9.38 -8.93 -1.47
CA ASN A 69 8.33 -8.59 -0.51
C ASN A 69 7.09 -9.49 -0.71
N VAL A 70 6.58 -9.62 -1.93
CA VAL A 70 5.42 -10.48 -2.20
C VAL A 70 5.75 -11.96 -1.94
N ARG A 71 6.91 -12.45 -2.39
CA ARG A 71 7.33 -13.85 -2.18
C ARG A 71 7.44 -14.21 -0.70
N SER A 72 8.07 -13.36 0.10
CA SER A 72 8.29 -13.63 1.52
C SER A 72 6.98 -13.68 2.31
N TRP A 73 6.04 -12.77 2.05
CA TRP A 73 4.69 -12.84 2.65
C TRP A 73 3.89 -14.04 2.16
N TRP A 74 4.01 -14.39 0.87
CA TRP A 74 3.36 -15.57 0.32
C TRP A 74 3.85 -16.88 0.95
N ALA A 75 5.15 -16.97 1.27
CA ALA A 75 5.75 -18.14 1.89
C ALA A 75 5.20 -18.44 3.29
N VAL A 76 4.76 -17.40 4.02
CA VAL A 76 4.25 -17.50 5.40
C VAL A 76 2.74 -17.34 5.50
N ARG A 77 2.02 -17.35 4.37
CA ARG A 77 0.58 -17.06 4.31
C ARG A 77 -0.31 -18.01 5.11
N ASP A 78 0.18 -19.21 5.40
CA ASP A 78 -0.55 -20.25 6.13
C ASP A 78 -0.33 -20.16 7.65
N LEU A 79 0.47 -19.20 8.13
CA LEU A 79 0.61 -18.93 9.57
C LEU A 79 -0.70 -18.37 10.15
N PRO A 80 -1.12 -18.80 11.36
CA PRO A 80 -2.41 -18.41 11.93
C PRO A 80 -2.52 -16.91 12.24
N ASN A 81 -1.39 -16.20 12.34
CA ASN A 81 -1.31 -14.78 12.60
C ASN A 81 -0.98 -13.95 11.34
N VAL A 82 -1.16 -14.50 10.13
CA VAL A 82 -0.99 -13.81 8.85
C VAL A 82 -2.29 -13.85 8.04
N HIS A 83 -2.77 -12.69 7.62
CA HIS A 83 -3.91 -12.56 6.72
C HIS A 83 -3.50 -11.77 5.48
N LEU A 84 -3.56 -12.42 4.32
CA LEU A 84 -3.28 -11.78 3.03
C LEU A 84 -4.57 -11.22 2.43
N VAL A 85 -4.56 -9.93 2.11
CA VAL A 85 -5.67 -9.23 1.46
C VAL A 85 -5.24 -8.82 0.06
N HIS A 86 -6.02 -9.18 -0.96
CA HIS A 86 -5.77 -8.69 -2.32
C HIS A 86 -6.56 -7.40 -2.56
N PHE A 87 -5.89 -6.33 -2.98
CA PHE A 87 -6.51 -5.01 -3.18
C PHE A 87 -7.71 -5.04 -4.15
N GLU A 88 -7.63 -5.84 -5.22
CA GLU A 88 -8.76 -6.00 -6.14
C GLU A 88 -9.98 -6.67 -5.48
N ALA A 89 -9.76 -7.52 -4.48
CA ALA A 89 -10.87 -8.12 -3.73
C ALA A 89 -11.56 -7.07 -2.84
N LEU A 90 -10.82 -6.14 -2.24
CA LEU A 90 -11.38 -4.97 -1.55
C LEU A 90 -12.23 -4.10 -2.47
N LYS A 91 -11.77 -3.88 -3.71
CA LYS A 91 -12.54 -3.11 -4.71
C LYS A 91 -13.82 -3.82 -5.14
N ARG A 92 -13.76 -5.14 -5.30
CA ARG A 92 -14.89 -5.96 -5.75
C ARG A 92 -15.95 -6.16 -4.67
N ASP A 93 -15.53 -6.40 -3.43
CA ASP A 93 -16.41 -6.67 -2.28
C ASP A 93 -15.78 -6.17 -0.97
N MET A 94 -15.78 -4.84 -0.79
CA MET A 94 -15.24 -4.20 0.41
C MET A 94 -15.90 -4.70 1.69
N ALA A 95 -17.21 -4.92 1.68
CA ALA A 95 -17.94 -5.35 2.86
C ALA A 95 -17.59 -6.79 3.27
N GLY A 96 -17.42 -7.70 2.31
CA GLY A 96 -16.96 -9.06 2.55
C GLY A 96 -15.52 -9.11 3.06
N GLU A 97 -14.61 -8.32 2.49
CA GLU A 97 -13.22 -8.26 2.97
C GLU A 97 -13.11 -7.66 4.37
N ILE A 98 -13.86 -6.61 4.71
CA ILE A 98 -13.83 -6.05 6.08
C ILE A 98 -14.37 -7.08 7.09
N ARG A 99 -15.37 -7.91 6.72
CA ARG A 99 -15.82 -9.01 7.58
C ARG A 99 -14.70 -10.04 7.81
N ARG A 100 -14.02 -10.48 6.75
CA ARG A 100 -12.88 -11.39 6.86
C ARG A 100 -11.77 -10.84 7.76
N ILE A 101 -11.50 -9.54 7.64
CA ILE A 101 -10.53 -8.84 8.51
C ILE A 101 -11.01 -8.83 9.96
N ALA A 102 -12.28 -8.53 10.23
CA ALA A 102 -12.84 -8.55 11.58
C ALA A 102 -12.78 -9.95 12.20
N ASP A 103 -13.15 -10.99 11.45
CA ASP A 103 -13.08 -12.38 11.88
C ASP A 103 -11.63 -12.78 12.20
N PHE A 104 -10.67 -12.41 11.35
CA PHE A 104 -9.24 -12.67 11.57
C PHE A 104 -8.68 -11.94 12.80
N LEU A 105 -9.17 -10.74 13.09
CA LEU A 105 -8.78 -9.98 14.27
C LEU A 105 -9.55 -10.39 15.53
N GLU A 106 -10.49 -11.33 15.43
CA GLU A 106 -11.39 -11.75 16.51
C GLU A 106 -12.17 -10.56 17.10
N VAL A 107 -12.61 -9.64 16.23
CA VAL A 107 -13.36 -8.44 16.62
C VAL A 107 -14.84 -8.58 16.28
N ASP A 108 -15.67 -8.62 17.32
CA ASP A 108 -17.13 -8.53 17.18
C ASP A 108 -17.56 -7.11 16.79
N VAL A 109 -18.07 -6.95 15.57
CA VAL A 109 -18.56 -5.66 15.07
C VAL A 109 -20.07 -5.57 15.25
N ASP A 110 -20.53 -4.59 16.04
CA ASP A 110 -21.96 -4.26 16.16
C ASP A 110 -22.56 -3.99 14.76
N ALA A 111 -23.67 -4.68 14.44
CA ALA A 111 -24.42 -4.49 13.21
C ALA A 111 -24.79 -3.02 12.94
N ARG A 112 -24.99 -2.22 13.99
CA ARG A 112 -25.28 -0.78 13.89
C ARG A 112 -24.08 0.05 13.43
N ALA A 113 -22.86 -0.43 13.63
CA ALA A 113 -21.63 0.24 13.20
C ALA A 113 -21.31 0.01 11.72
N TRP A 114 -21.84 -1.05 11.10
CA TRP A 114 -21.51 -1.45 9.72
C TRP A 114 -21.69 -0.34 8.68
N PRO A 115 -22.83 0.38 8.62
CA PRO A 115 -22.99 1.45 7.64
C PRO A 115 -21.94 2.55 7.78
N ARG A 116 -21.52 2.85 9.02
CA ARG A 116 -20.49 3.84 9.31
C ARG A 116 -19.10 3.36 8.87
N ILE A 117 -18.77 2.10 9.15
CA ILE A 117 -17.48 1.50 8.76
C ILE A 117 -17.33 1.52 7.23
N LEU A 118 -18.33 1.01 6.50
CA LEU A 118 -18.30 0.97 5.04
C LEU A 118 -18.18 2.36 4.43
N ARG A 119 -18.86 3.35 5.00
CA ARG A 119 -18.74 4.74 4.56
C ARG A 119 -17.32 5.27 4.76
N HIS A 120 -16.74 5.09 5.95
CA HIS A 120 -15.41 5.64 6.27
C HIS A 120 -14.26 4.92 5.54
N CYS A 121 -14.40 3.63 5.28
CA CYS A 121 -13.45 2.87 4.46
C CYS A 121 -13.63 3.10 2.94
N GLY A 122 -14.70 3.79 2.54
CA GLY A 122 -14.99 4.10 1.14
C GLY A 122 -14.05 5.16 0.58
N PHE A 123 -13.72 5.03 -0.71
CA PHE A 123 -12.79 5.93 -1.40
C PHE A 123 -13.21 7.40 -1.34
N ASP A 124 -14.50 7.70 -1.55
CA ASP A 124 -15.00 9.08 -1.55
C ASP A 124 -14.82 9.75 -0.18
N TRP A 125 -15.11 9.02 0.91
CA TRP A 125 -14.89 9.54 2.25
C TRP A 125 -13.40 9.75 2.51
N MET A 126 -12.54 8.76 2.20
CA MET A 126 -11.10 8.89 2.42
C MET A 126 -10.51 10.06 1.63
N LYS A 127 -10.91 10.23 0.36
CA LYS A 127 -10.45 11.34 -0.49
C LYS A 127 -10.89 12.70 0.04
N ALA A 128 -12.15 12.83 0.47
CA ALA A 128 -12.66 14.08 1.04
C ALA A 128 -12.00 14.45 2.38
N ASN A 129 -11.44 13.47 3.10
CA ASN A 129 -10.80 13.67 4.40
C ASN A 129 -9.27 13.55 4.34
N ALA A 130 -8.66 13.45 3.15
CA ALA A 130 -7.21 13.34 2.98
C ALA A 130 -6.38 14.42 3.71
N PRO A 131 -6.83 15.71 3.81
CA PRO A 131 -6.09 16.73 4.56
C PRO A 131 -6.01 16.52 6.07
N GLN A 132 -6.81 15.60 6.65
CA GLN A 132 -6.83 15.34 8.10
C GLN A 132 -5.78 14.30 8.54
N VAL A 133 -5.15 13.62 7.57
CA VAL A 133 -4.19 12.53 7.78
C VAL A 133 -2.83 12.81 7.13
N ALA A 134 -2.67 13.96 6.47
CA ALA A 134 -1.45 14.41 5.81
C ALA A 134 -0.59 15.30 6.70
#